data_AF-A0A936KLI3-F1
#
_entry.id   AF-A0A936KLI3-F1
#
_cell.length_a   1.000
_cell.length_b   1.000
_cell.length_c   1.000
_cell.angle_alpha   90.00
_cell.angle_beta   90.00
_cell.angle_gamma   90.00
#
_symmetry.space_group_name_H-M   'P 1'
#
loop_
_entity.id
_entity.type
_entity.pdbx_description
1 polymer ?
#
loop_
_entity_poly.entity_id
_entity_poly.type
_entity_poly.pdbx_seq_one_letter_code
_entity_poly.pdbx_strand_id
1 'polypeptide(L)' 'MLPELSKIKGIHPGAILKREIKSRGLKNNELANSLNEHAQTISSILNEKRGINPSLID' A
#
# COMPACT_ATOMS: atom_id res chain seq x y z
N MET A 1 29.93 -10.31 -20.29
CA MET A 1 28.92 -10.81 -19.35
C MET A 1 28.17 -9.60 -18.79
N LEU A 2 26.85 -9.68 -18.67
CA LEU A 2 26.08 -8.65 -17.97
C LEU A 2 26.32 -8.80 -16.46
N PRO A 3 26.39 -7.70 -15.68
CA PRO A 3 26.56 -7.78 -14.24
C PRO A 3 25.34 -8.45 -13.58
N GLU A 4 25.62 -9.29 -12.57
CA GLU A 4 24.61 -9.83 -11.66
C GLU A 4 23.98 -8.68 -10.87
N LEU A 5 22.76 -8.28 -11.25
CA LEU A 5 21.98 -7.31 -10.51
C LEU A 5 21.34 -8.00 -9.30
N SER A 6 21.89 -7.79 -8.11
CA SER A 6 21.18 -8.12 -6.88
C SER A 6 19.94 -7.22 -6.78
N LYS A 7 18.75 -7.77 -7.09
CA LYS A 7 17.48 -7.09 -6.83
C LYS A 7 17.34 -6.92 -5.31
N ILE A 8 17.66 -5.73 -4.81
CA ILE A 8 17.25 -5.33 -3.47
C ILE A 8 15.72 -5.31 -3.49
N LYS A 9 15.09 -6.27 -2.82
CA LYS A 9 13.63 -6.28 -2.67
C LYS A 9 13.28 -5.16 -1.69
N GLY A 10 12.76 -4.06 -2.22
CA GLY A 10 12.20 -2.98 -1.41
C GLY A 10 11.01 -3.46 -0.57
N ILE A 11 10.67 -2.70 0.47
CA ILE A 11 9.49 -2.96 1.30
C ILE A 11 8.24 -2.59 0.51
N HIS A 12 7.24 -3.48 0.47
CA HIS A 12 5.97 -3.16 -0.16
C HIS A 12 5.29 -2.01 0.61
N PRO A 13 4.80 -0.95 -0.06
CA PRO A 13 4.21 0.21 0.62
C PRO A 13 2.97 -0.16 1.47
N GLY A 14 2.27 -1.23 1.09
CA GLY A 14 1.18 -1.79 1.88
C GLY A 14 1.56 -2.26 3.29
N ALA A 15 2.79 -2.76 3.49
CA ALA A 15 3.28 -3.15 4.81
C ALA A 15 3.44 -1.93 5.72
N ILE A 16 3.97 -0.83 5.17
CA ILE A 16 4.09 0.45 5.88
C ILE A 16 2.71 1.04 6.17
N LEU A 17 1.81 1.06 5.18
CA LEU A 17 0.47 1.58 5.34
C LEU A 17 -0.34 0.83 6.41
N LYS A 18 -0.22 -0.50 6.46
CA LYS A 18 -0.87 -1.33 7.50
C LYS A 18 -0.42 -0.97 8.91
N ARG A 19 0.87 -0.66 9.09
CA ARG A 19 1.42 -0.17 10.35
C ARG A 19 0.83 1.18 10.74
N GLU A 20 0.76 2.12 9.79
CA GLU A 20 0.20 3.46 10.03
C GLU A 20 -1.28 3.42 10.42
N ILE A 21 -2.09 2.63 9.70
CA ILE A 21 -3.52 2.46 10.01
C ILE A 21 -3.69 1.95 11.45
N LYS A 22 -2.92 0.91 11.83
CA LYS A 22 -2.96 0.36 13.19
C LYS A 22 -2.50 1.38 14.23
N SER A 23 -1.41 2.09 13.97
CA SER A 23 -0.86 3.10 14.90
C SER A 23 -1.81 4.27 15.15
N ARG A 24 -2.67 4.59 14.17
CA ARG A 24 -3.63 5.70 14.23
C ARG A 24 -5.03 5.25 14.66
N GLY A 25 -5.24 3.96 14.91
CA GLY A 25 -6.56 3.41 15.25
C GLY A 25 -7.59 3.53 14.12
N LEU A 26 -7.15 3.69 12.87
CA LEU A 26 -8.03 3.86 11.72
C LEU A 26 -8.58 2.53 11.25
N LYS A 27 -9.80 2.54 10.71
CA LYS A 27 -10.38 1.40 10.00
C LYS A 27 -10.09 1.51 8.50
N ASN A 28 -9.95 0.37 7.83
CA ASN A 28 -9.71 0.32 6.38
C ASN A 28 -10.80 1.06 5.58
N ASN A 29 -12.05 0.99 6.03
CA ASN A 29 -13.18 1.67 5.37
C ASN A 29 -13.10 3.19 5.54
N GLU A 30 -12.60 3.69 6.67
CA GLU A 30 -12.42 5.12 6.89
C GLU A 30 -11.35 5.67 5.93
N LEU A 31 -10.24 4.93 5.78
CA LEU A 31 -9.21 5.28 4.81
C LEU A 31 -9.76 5.24 3.38
N ALA A 32 -10.51 4.20 3.02
CA ALA A 32 -11.12 4.05 1.70
C ALA A 32 -12.03 5.24 1.38
N ASN A 33 -12.93 5.60 2.30
CA ASN A 33 -13.82 6.74 2.15
C ASN A 33 -13.06 8.08 2.03
N SER A 34 -12.01 8.28 2.84
CA SER A 34 -11.20 9.52 2.77
C SER A 34 -10.47 9.72 1.45
N LEU A 35 -10.18 8.61 0.75
CA LEU A 35 -9.48 8.59 -0.54
C LEU A 35 -10.44 8.43 -1.73
N ASN A 36 -11.76 8.41 -1.51
CA ASN A 36 -12.76 8.09 -2.52
C ASN A 36 -12.48 6.76 -3.25
N GLU A 37 -11.97 5.77 -2.51
CA GLU A 37 -11.56 4.47 -3.01
C GLU A 37 -12.46 3.36 -2.47
N HIS A 38 -12.50 2.22 -3.16
CA HIS A 38 -13.21 1.06 -2.64
C HIS A 38 -12.41 0.38 -1.53
N ALA A 39 -13.10 -0.13 -0.51
CA ALA A 39 -12.47 -0.85 0.61
C ALA A 39 -11.67 -2.09 0.14
N GLN A 40 -12.08 -2.72 -0.96
CA GLN A 40 -11.35 -3.83 -1.59
C GLN A 40 -10.01 -3.38 -2.16
N THR A 41 -9.98 -2.19 -2.74
CA THR A 41 -8.77 -1.50 -3.21
C THR A 41 -7.84 -1.38 -2.00
N ILE A 42 -8.24 -0.69 -0.92
CA ILE A 42 -7.38 -0.54 0.27
C ILE A 42 -6.91 -1.90 0.80
N SER A 43 -7.80 -2.87 0.95
CA SER A 43 -7.47 -4.22 1.43
C SER A 43 -6.45 -4.94 0.56
N SER A 44 -6.46 -4.72 -0.76
CA SER A 44 -5.49 -5.33 -1.67
C SER A 44 -4.10 -4.70 -1.54
N ILE A 45 -3.99 -3.38 -1.26
CA ILE A 45 -2.70 -2.74 -0.94
C ILE A 45 -2.15 -3.31 0.36
N LEU A 46 -2.98 -3.35 1.41
CA LEU A 46 -2.56 -3.78 2.75
C LEU A 46 -2.11 -5.24 2.81
N ASN A 47 -2.59 -6.06 1.89
CA ASN A 47 -2.19 -7.47 1.74
C ASN A 47 -1.13 -7.67 0.66
N GLU A 48 -0.49 -6.61 0.18
CA GLU A 48 0.61 -6.64 -0.79
C GLU A 48 0.25 -7.30 -2.14
N LYS A 49 -1.05 -7.36 -2.44
CA LYS A 49 -1.59 -7.93 -3.69
C LYS A 49 -1.60 -6.91 -4.83
N ARG A 50 -1.48 -5.62 -4.51
CA ARG A 50 -1.37 -4.52 -5.49
C ARG A 50 -0.49 -3.39 -4.94
N GLY A 51 0.17 -2.68 -5.84
CA GLY A 51 0.82 -1.40 -5.54
C GLY A 51 -0.19 -0.27 -5.27
N ILE A 52 0.32 0.89 -4.86
CA ILE A 52 -0.48 2.12 -4.71
C ILE A 52 -0.64 2.76 -6.10
N ASN A 53 -1.86 3.19 -6.45
CA ASN A 53 -2.12 3.86 -7.71
C ASN A 53 -1.55 5.31 -7.65
N PRO A 54 -0.72 5.75 -8.61
CA PRO A 54 -0.18 7.12 -8.64
C PRO A 54 -1.25 8.21 -8.60
N SER A 55 -2.44 7.96 -9.15
CA SER A 55 -3.54 8.93 -9.15
C SER A 55 -4.13 9.23 -7.77
N LEU A 56 -3.65 8.56 -6.71
CA LEU A 56 -3.98 8.86 -5.31
C LEU A 56 -3.04 9.88 -4.65
N ILE A 57 -2.07 10.41 -5.40
CA ILE A 57 -1.01 11.29 -4.88
C ILE A 57 -1.22 12.77 -5.32
N ASP A 58 -2.19 13.04 -6.21
CA ASP A 58 -2.51 14.40 -6.70
C ASP A 58 -3.31 15.27 -5.70
#